data_AF-A0AAU3C878-F1
#
_entry.id   AF-A0AAU3C878-F1
#
_cell.length_a   1.000
_cell.length_b   1.000
_cell.length_c   1.000
_cell.angle_alpha   90.00
_cell.angle_beta   90.00
_cell.angle_gamma   90.00
#
_symmetry.space_group_name_H-M   'P 1'
#
loop_
_entity.id
_entity.type
_entity.pdbx_description
1 polymer ?
#
loop_
_entity_poly.entity_id
_entity_poly.type
_entity_poly.pdbx_seq_one_letter_code
_entity_poly.pdbx_strand_id
1 'polypeptide(L)'
;MQSDESLAIKAETENGQKHARISAGRLRELVHRIGGDGDRYVVVKRIPDRPDVFAQVWHERGGAYQLEHREGRDRFFGTVLGDRDRVADAMAGWAREEAGWDAGITWEPLGHDAPQEIPELPEDVREEVETRIRELLRCGYDDRARLAEDAEEYLVDGDHRPVSRAQARELVDRLWTERLAEQEAWEGVTDPERLTEVFEGLDARGITARENFTCCRSCGTAEMAAERGEGAHGFVYFHTQCTESAAAGHGLTLLYGGFDGSAGTTAAVGREVVAALTAAGLSAQWDGSPDTAIRVTALTWHKRLVG
;
A
#
# COMPACT_ATOMS: atom_id res chain seq x y z
N MET A 1 -22.22 -8.84 20.36
CA MET A 1 -20.78 -8.58 20.18
C MET A 1 -20.54 -8.69 18.68
N GLN A 2 -20.79 -7.61 17.94
CA GLN A 2 -20.47 -7.57 16.50
C GLN A 2 -18.95 -7.73 16.40
N SER A 3 -18.50 -8.59 15.50
CA SER A 3 -17.09 -8.78 15.18
C SER A 3 -16.42 -7.41 15.00
N ASP A 4 -15.30 -7.19 15.69
CA ASP A 4 -14.40 -6.06 15.45
C ASP A 4 -13.62 -6.33 14.16
N GLU A 5 -14.36 -6.52 13.06
CA GLU A 5 -13.83 -6.92 11.78
C GLU A 5 -13.09 -5.74 11.16
N SER A 6 -11.88 -6.03 10.66
CA SER A 6 -11.02 -5.05 9.99
C SER A 6 -11.70 -4.54 8.72
N LEU A 7 -11.80 -3.22 8.59
CA LEU A 7 -12.25 -2.57 7.37
C LEU A 7 -11.10 -2.50 6.37
N ALA A 8 -11.30 -2.92 5.12
CA ALA A 8 -10.32 -2.78 4.05
C ALA A 8 -10.24 -1.33 3.56
N ILE A 9 -9.75 -0.44 4.43
CA ILE A 9 -9.59 0.99 4.15
C ILE A 9 -8.23 1.50 4.63
N LYS A 10 -7.77 2.59 4.02
CA LYS A 10 -6.82 3.52 4.62
C LYS A 10 -7.59 4.71 5.18
N ALA A 11 -7.19 5.19 6.35
CA ALA A 11 -7.70 6.41 6.95
C ALA A 11 -6.55 7.37 7.24
N GLU A 12 -6.73 8.64 6.88
CA GLU A 12 -5.78 9.73 7.14
C GLU A 12 -6.50 10.86 7.88
N THR A 13 -5.89 11.35 8.95
CA THR A 13 -6.41 12.47 9.75
C THR A 13 -5.56 13.71 9.61
N GLU A 14 -6.12 14.89 9.89
CA GLU A 14 -5.45 16.19 9.71
C GLU A 14 -4.08 16.29 10.40
N ASN A 15 -3.92 15.67 11.57
CA ASN A 15 -2.66 15.62 12.29
C ASN A 15 -1.58 14.70 11.66
N GLY A 16 -1.82 14.19 10.45
CA GLY A 16 -0.88 13.36 9.69
C GLY A 16 -0.86 11.88 10.10
N GLN A 17 -1.74 11.44 11.00
CA GLN A 17 -1.83 10.01 11.33
C GLN A 17 -2.44 9.23 10.17
N LYS A 18 -1.77 8.14 9.80
CA LYS A 18 -2.20 7.19 8.77
C LYS A 18 -2.50 5.85 9.41
N HIS A 19 -3.59 5.25 8.95
CA HIS A 19 -4.10 3.98 9.42
C HIS A 19 -4.48 3.12 8.22
N ALA A 20 -4.28 1.81 8.30
CA ALA A 20 -4.72 0.87 7.29
C ALA A 20 -5.31 -0.37 7.96
N ARG A 21 -6.36 -0.96 7.37
CA ARG A 21 -7.01 -2.17 7.90
C ARG A 21 -7.42 -2.05 9.37
N ILE A 22 -7.97 -0.88 9.74
CA ILE A 22 -8.47 -0.64 11.09
C ILE A 22 -9.87 -1.19 11.27
N SER A 23 -10.25 -1.51 12.51
CA SER A 23 -11.61 -1.92 12.81
C SER A 23 -12.61 -0.78 12.70
N ALA A 24 -13.90 -1.11 12.57
CA ALA A 24 -14.97 -0.11 12.60
C ALA A 24 -15.04 0.64 13.94
N GLY A 25 -14.70 -0.03 15.06
CA GLY A 25 -14.56 0.62 16.37
C GLY A 25 -13.49 1.71 16.33
N ARG A 26 -12.31 1.38 15.77
CA ARG A 26 -11.22 2.35 15.62
C ARG A 26 -11.57 3.50 14.68
N LEU A 27 -12.27 3.25 13.57
CA LEU A 27 -12.76 4.32 12.69
C LEU A 27 -13.71 5.26 13.44
N ARG A 28 -14.65 4.71 14.23
CA ARG A 28 -15.55 5.50 15.08
C ARG A 28 -14.79 6.39 16.07
N GLU A 29 -13.73 5.86 16.71
CA GLU A 29 -12.88 6.66 17.59
C GLU A 29 -12.24 7.85 16.87
N LEU A 30 -11.78 7.67 15.62
CA LEU A 30 -11.23 8.76 14.81
C LEU A 30 -12.29 9.83 14.53
N VAL A 31 -13.51 9.42 14.12
CA VAL A 31 -14.64 10.35 13.88
C VAL A 31 -15.09 11.06 15.16
N HIS A 32 -14.99 10.41 16.32
CA HIS A 32 -15.37 11.03 17.60
C HIS A 32 -14.34 12.03 18.11
N ARG A 33 -13.08 11.90 17.66
CA ARG A 33 -11.96 12.73 18.06
C ARG A 33 -11.92 14.06 17.32
N ILE A 34 -12.33 14.08 16.04
CA ILE A 34 -12.27 15.29 15.23
C ILE A 34 -13.08 16.44 15.83
N GLY A 35 -12.67 17.68 15.52
CA GLY A 35 -13.13 18.92 16.17
C GLY A 35 -12.11 19.52 17.15
N GLY A 36 -10.91 18.92 17.25
CA GLY A 36 -9.78 19.47 18.01
C GLY A 36 -8.90 20.40 17.17
N ASP A 37 -7.93 21.06 17.82
CA ASP A 37 -6.90 21.81 17.10
C ASP A 37 -6.00 20.84 16.33
N GLY A 38 -5.94 21.00 15.00
CA GLY A 38 -5.17 20.14 14.10
C GLY A 38 -5.77 18.73 13.91
N ASP A 39 -7.04 18.52 14.26
CA ASP A 39 -7.75 17.26 14.04
C ASP A 39 -9.21 17.54 13.71
N ARG A 40 -9.47 18.00 12.48
CA ARG A 40 -10.81 18.41 12.01
C ARG A 40 -11.37 17.51 10.93
N TYR A 41 -10.55 16.68 10.29
CA TYR A 41 -11.03 15.77 9.25
C TYR A 41 -10.44 14.37 9.33
N VAL A 42 -11.21 13.44 8.78
CA VAL A 42 -10.77 12.09 8.44
C VAL A 42 -11.12 11.83 6.98
N VAL A 43 -10.14 11.42 6.17
CA VAL A 43 -10.35 10.94 4.80
C VAL A 43 -10.12 9.43 4.78
N VAL A 44 -11.04 8.69 4.17
CA VAL A 44 -10.94 7.24 4.00
C VAL A 44 -10.99 6.84 2.52
N LYS A 45 -10.09 5.94 2.15
CA LYS A 45 -10.05 5.28 0.84
C LYS A 45 -10.16 3.78 1.05
N ARG A 46 -10.84 3.06 0.15
CA ARG A 46 -10.85 1.59 0.19
C ARG A 46 -9.47 1.04 -0.15
N ILE A 47 -9.28 -0.24 0.16
CA ILE A 47 -8.10 -1.01 -0.16
C ILE A 47 -8.52 -2.16 -1.07
N PRO A 48 -7.98 -2.26 -2.29
CA PRO A 48 -7.17 -1.24 -2.97
C PRO A 48 -7.95 0.07 -3.20
N ASP A 49 -7.25 1.20 -3.29
CA ASP A 49 -7.90 2.47 -3.60
C ASP A 49 -8.25 2.56 -5.09
N ARG A 50 -9.27 3.35 -5.42
CA ARG A 50 -9.65 3.66 -6.81
C ARG A 50 -9.51 5.16 -7.08
N PRO A 51 -9.18 5.57 -8.31
CA PRO A 51 -9.14 6.98 -8.69
C PRO A 51 -10.45 7.69 -8.36
N ASP A 52 -10.34 8.88 -7.75
CA ASP A 52 -11.47 9.72 -7.37
C ASP A 52 -12.55 9.05 -6.47
N VAL A 53 -12.22 7.95 -5.78
CA VAL A 53 -13.15 7.28 -4.84
C VAL A 53 -12.65 7.41 -3.40
N PHE A 54 -13.41 8.12 -2.57
CA PHE A 54 -13.13 8.28 -1.14
C PHE A 54 -14.40 8.69 -0.38
N ALA A 55 -14.39 8.56 0.93
CA ALA A 55 -15.30 9.26 1.82
C ALA A 55 -14.49 10.13 2.78
N GLN A 56 -15.03 11.28 3.17
CA GLN A 56 -14.39 12.14 4.15
C GLN A 56 -15.41 12.80 5.05
N VAL A 57 -14.97 13.10 6.27
CA VAL A 57 -15.74 13.90 7.21
C VAL A 57 -14.88 15.07 7.67
N TRP A 58 -15.49 16.24 7.72
CA TRP A 58 -14.95 17.42 8.39
C TRP A 58 -15.86 17.87 9.52
N HIS A 59 -15.26 18.30 10.64
CA HIS A 59 -15.97 18.82 11.79
C HIS A 59 -15.10 19.83 12.55
N GLU A 60 -15.72 20.94 12.95
CA GLU A 60 -15.17 21.90 13.92
C GLU A 60 -16.04 21.93 15.18
N ARG A 61 -15.40 22.10 16.34
CA ARG A 61 -16.07 22.07 17.65
C ARG A 61 -17.27 23.02 17.69
N GLY A 62 -18.43 22.47 18.00
CA GLY A 62 -19.69 23.22 18.10
C GLY A 62 -20.44 23.39 16.77
N GLY A 63 -19.86 22.94 15.66
CA GLY A 63 -20.53 22.81 14.37
C GLY A 63 -21.16 21.43 14.17
N ALA A 64 -21.75 21.23 12.99
CA ALA A 64 -22.19 19.91 12.54
C ALA A 64 -21.03 19.14 11.88
N TYR A 65 -21.27 17.88 11.50
CA TYR A 65 -20.35 17.07 10.70
C TYR A 65 -20.71 17.21 9.23
N GLN A 66 -19.76 17.66 8.42
CA GLN A 66 -19.86 17.65 6.96
C GLN A 66 -19.30 16.33 6.46
N LEU A 67 -20.18 15.42 6.06
CA LEU A 67 -19.83 14.12 5.52
C LEU A 67 -19.95 14.17 4.00
N GLU A 68 -18.93 13.70 3.30
CA GLU A 68 -18.87 13.71 1.85
C GLU A 68 -18.35 12.37 1.34
N HIS A 69 -18.79 11.98 0.14
CA HIS A 69 -18.19 10.86 -0.56
C HIS A 69 -18.15 11.11 -2.06
N ARG A 70 -17.12 10.57 -2.69
CA ARG A 70 -16.89 10.61 -4.12
C ARG A 70 -16.92 9.21 -4.69
N GLU A 71 -17.66 9.03 -5.77
CA GLU A 71 -17.81 7.74 -6.48
C GLU A 71 -17.01 7.69 -7.79
N GLY A 72 -16.34 8.78 -8.14
CA GLY A 72 -15.56 8.96 -9.34
C GLY A 72 -15.42 10.44 -9.70
N ARG A 73 -14.79 10.74 -10.83
CA ARG A 73 -14.46 12.11 -11.24
C ARG A 73 -15.65 13.07 -11.20
N ASP A 74 -16.81 12.66 -11.69
CA ASP A 74 -17.97 13.55 -11.87
C ASP A 74 -19.11 13.31 -10.86
N ARG A 75 -18.87 12.49 -9.82
CA ARG A 75 -19.89 12.09 -8.85
C ARG A 75 -19.40 12.33 -7.44
N PHE A 76 -19.66 13.54 -6.94
CA PHE A 76 -19.27 13.99 -5.61
C PHE A 76 -20.50 14.47 -4.83
N PHE A 77 -20.67 13.98 -3.60
CA PHE A 77 -21.86 14.22 -2.80
C PHE A 77 -21.48 14.65 -1.39
N GLY A 78 -22.30 15.51 -0.81
CA GLY A 78 -22.13 16.03 0.55
C GLY A 78 -23.44 16.01 1.33
N THR A 79 -23.32 15.95 2.65
CA THR A 79 -24.42 16.06 3.59
C THR A 79 -23.94 16.63 4.91
N VAL A 80 -24.86 17.15 5.71
CA VAL A 80 -24.57 17.67 7.06
C VAL A 80 -25.33 16.86 8.10
N LEU A 81 -24.60 16.28 9.04
CA LEU A 81 -25.14 15.43 10.11
C LEU A 81 -24.82 16.04 11.48
N GLY A 82 -25.79 16.05 12.39
CA GLY A 82 -25.60 16.49 13.78
C GLY A 82 -25.14 15.39 14.73
N ASP A 83 -25.13 14.14 14.28
CA ASP A 83 -24.85 12.95 15.09
C ASP A 83 -23.57 12.25 14.59
N ARG A 84 -22.56 12.24 15.45
CA ARG A 84 -21.24 11.63 15.16
C ARG A 84 -21.28 10.11 15.05
N ASP A 85 -22.17 9.44 15.79
CA ASP A 85 -22.29 7.98 15.73
C ASP A 85 -22.88 7.60 14.36
N ARG A 86 -23.86 8.37 13.88
CA ARG A 86 -24.42 8.22 12.55
C ARG A 86 -23.40 8.45 11.43
N VAL A 87 -22.50 9.41 11.59
CA VAL A 87 -21.39 9.64 10.65
C VAL A 87 -20.44 8.44 10.61
N ALA A 88 -20.03 7.95 11.78
CA ALA A 88 -19.15 6.80 11.88
C ALA A 88 -19.77 5.53 11.27
N ASP A 89 -21.07 5.30 11.50
CA ASP A 89 -21.82 4.18 10.93
C ASP A 89 -21.87 4.29 9.40
N ALA A 90 -22.18 5.47 8.86
CA ALA A 90 -22.22 5.69 7.42
C ALA A 90 -20.84 5.46 6.76
N MET A 91 -19.75 5.95 7.37
CA MET A 91 -18.40 5.73 6.86
C MET A 91 -17.99 4.25 6.93
N ALA A 92 -18.39 3.52 7.98
CA ALA A 92 -18.11 2.08 8.10
C ALA A 92 -18.92 1.26 7.08
N GLY A 93 -20.18 1.61 6.85
CA GLY A 93 -21.01 0.99 5.81
C GLY A 93 -20.47 1.27 4.40
N TRP A 94 -20.06 2.52 4.13
CA TRP A 94 -19.37 2.89 2.88
C TRP A 94 -18.08 2.10 2.68
N ALA A 95 -17.29 1.90 3.74
CA ALA A 95 -16.04 1.16 3.71
C ALA A 95 -16.22 -0.32 3.34
N ARG A 96 -17.36 -0.91 3.69
CA ARG A 96 -17.70 -2.32 3.40
C ARG A 96 -18.51 -2.52 2.12
N GLU A 97 -18.92 -1.44 1.47
CA GLU A 97 -19.83 -1.51 0.32
C GLU A 97 -21.17 -2.18 0.70
N GLU A 98 -21.63 -1.93 1.94
CA GLU A 98 -22.89 -2.48 2.44
C GLU A 98 -24.08 -1.94 1.66
N ALA A 99 -25.00 -2.82 1.23
CA ALA A 99 -26.24 -2.38 0.60
C ALA A 99 -27.06 -1.51 1.56
N GLY A 100 -27.36 -0.26 1.16
CA GLY A 100 -28.15 0.67 1.97
C GLY A 100 -27.37 1.35 3.11
N TRP A 101 -26.03 1.39 3.05
CA TRP A 101 -25.19 2.14 4.00
C TRP A 101 -25.58 3.62 4.16
N ASP A 102 -26.22 4.18 3.13
CA ASP A 102 -26.69 5.56 3.03
C ASP A 102 -28.17 5.74 3.43
N ALA A 103 -28.84 4.69 3.93
CA ALA A 103 -30.26 4.72 4.24
C ALA A 103 -30.63 5.87 5.20
N GLY A 104 -31.61 6.68 4.77
CA GLY A 104 -32.10 7.82 5.53
C GLY A 104 -31.17 9.04 5.56
N ILE A 105 -30.05 9.01 4.82
CA ILE A 105 -29.19 10.17 4.59
C ILE A 105 -29.63 10.85 3.30
N THR A 106 -29.76 12.17 3.32
CA THR A 106 -30.03 12.96 2.11
C THR A 106 -28.72 13.56 1.62
N TRP A 107 -28.36 13.20 0.38
CA TRP A 107 -27.14 13.64 -0.27
C TRP A 107 -27.42 14.76 -1.27
N GLU A 108 -26.57 15.77 -1.26
CA GLU A 108 -26.58 16.86 -2.24
C GLU A 108 -25.36 16.73 -3.16
N PRO A 109 -25.53 16.85 -4.49
CA PRO A 109 -24.39 16.91 -5.40
C PRO A 109 -23.52 18.13 -5.07
N LEU A 110 -22.22 17.88 -4.91
CA LEU A 110 -21.23 18.94 -4.76
C LEU A 110 -20.65 19.29 -6.12
N GLY A 111 -20.30 20.57 -6.29
CA GLY A 111 -19.56 21.01 -7.47
C GLY A 111 -18.21 20.32 -7.53
N HIS A 112 -17.82 19.87 -8.72
CA HIS A 112 -16.48 19.40 -9.01
C HIS A 112 -15.92 20.24 -10.15
N ASP A 113 -14.59 20.39 -10.18
CA ASP A 113 -13.93 21.07 -11.29
C ASP A 113 -14.20 20.30 -12.59
N ALA A 114 -14.38 21.04 -13.69
CA ALA A 114 -14.46 20.42 -15.00
C ALA A 114 -13.15 19.64 -15.27
N PRO A 115 -13.21 18.44 -15.87
CA PRO A 115 -12.01 17.71 -16.23
C PRO A 115 -11.08 18.61 -17.05
N GLN A 116 -9.83 18.75 -16.61
CA GLN A 116 -8.83 19.43 -17.40
C GLN A 116 -8.59 18.63 -18.68
N GLU A 117 -8.63 19.27 -19.84
CA GLU A 117 -8.17 18.64 -21.08
C GLU A 117 -6.65 18.43 -20.98
N ILE A 118 -6.25 17.18 -20.80
CA ILE A 118 -4.86 16.77 -20.70
C ILE A 118 -4.43 16.25 -22.08
N PRO A 119 -3.45 16.87 -22.76
CA PRO A 119 -2.98 16.40 -24.05
C PRO A 119 -2.44 14.98 -23.97
N GLU A 120 -2.69 14.17 -25.00
CA GLU A 120 -2.10 12.84 -25.09
C GLU A 120 -0.57 12.92 -25.18
N LEU A 121 0.10 11.93 -24.58
CA LEU A 121 1.54 11.76 -24.71
C LEU A 121 1.88 11.28 -26.14
N PRO A 122 3.03 11.73 -26.71
CA PRO A 122 3.61 11.08 -27.88
C PRO A 122 3.70 9.57 -27.70
N GLU A 123 3.48 8.80 -28.77
CA GLU A 123 3.36 7.34 -28.70
C GLU A 123 4.62 6.67 -28.15
N ASP A 124 5.80 7.08 -28.60
CA ASP A 124 7.10 6.60 -28.12
C ASP A 124 7.31 6.88 -26.62
N VAL A 125 7.03 8.11 -26.18
CA VAL A 125 7.09 8.51 -24.77
C VAL A 125 6.11 7.69 -23.93
N ARG A 126 4.88 7.52 -24.42
CA ARG A 126 3.83 6.76 -23.74
C ARG A 126 4.23 5.30 -23.58
N GLU A 127 4.69 4.64 -24.63
CA GLU A 127 5.09 3.22 -24.59
C GLU A 127 6.21 2.95 -23.58
N GLU A 128 7.21 3.83 -23.54
CA GLU A 128 8.34 3.68 -22.62
C GLU A 128 7.92 3.85 -21.15
N VAL A 129 7.13 4.89 -20.87
CA VAL A 129 6.64 5.17 -19.51
C VAL A 129 5.63 4.10 -19.07
N GLU A 130 4.70 3.67 -19.94
CA GLU A 130 3.77 2.59 -19.62
C GLU A 130 4.50 1.29 -19.28
N THR A 131 5.55 0.95 -20.03
CA THR A 131 6.35 -0.25 -19.78
C THR A 131 6.92 -0.20 -18.36
N ARG A 132 7.55 0.92 -17.98
CA ARG A 132 8.11 1.10 -16.64
C ARG A 132 7.03 1.04 -15.55
N ILE A 133 5.93 1.74 -15.72
CA ILE A 133 4.86 1.78 -14.71
C ILE A 133 4.20 0.40 -14.56
N ARG A 134 4.05 -0.37 -15.64
CA ARG A 134 3.56 -1.75 -15.55
C ARG A 134 4.51 -2.65 -14.77
N GLU A 135 5.83 -2.46 -14.86
CA GLU A 135 6.80 -3.20 -14.04
C GLU A 135 6.64 -2.86 -12.54
N LEU A 136 6.54 -1.58 -12.20
CA LEU A 136 6.33 -1.13 -10.82
C LEU A 136 4.98 -1.59 -10.26
N LEU A 137 3.92 -1.54 -11.05
CA LEU A 137 2.59 -2.06 -10.68
C LEU A 137 2.63 -3.57 -10.38
N ARG A 138 3.45 -4.34 -11.11
CA ARG A 138 3.64 -5.77 -10.80
C ARG A 138 4.40 -5.97 -9.49
N CYS A 139 5.35 -5.08 -9.16
CA CYS A 139 6.05 -5.11 -7.87
C CYS A 139 5.06 -4.94 -6.71
N GLY A 140 4.12 -3.99 -6.84
CA GLY A 140 2.94 -3.89 -5.98
C GLY A 140 3.17 -3.32 -4.56
N TYR A 141 4.23 -2.52 -4.40
CA TYR A 141 4.55 -1.81 -3.14
C TYR A 141 4.31 -0.30 -3.20
N ASP A 142 4.28 0.29 -4.39
CA ASP A 142 4.11 1.73 -4.57
C ASP A 142 2.64 2.13 -4.62
N ASP A 143 2.32 3.30 -4.05
CA ASP A 143 1.00 3.92 -4.17
C ASP A 143 0.87 4.69 -5.50
N ARG A 144 -0.36 5.10 -5.84
CA ARG A 144 -0.61 5.84 -7.08
C ARG A 144 0.15 7.17 -7.17
N ALA A 145 0.38 7.84 -6.04
CA ALA A 145 1.08 9.12 -6.05
C ALA A 145 2.55 8.91 -6.40
N ARG A 146 3.19 7.90 -5.80
CA ARG A 146 4.57 7.51 -6.09
C ARG A 146 4.73 7.06 -7.53
N LEU A 147 3.82 6.23 -8.04
CA LEU A 147 3.84 5.79 -9.44
C LEU A 147 3.70 6.98 -10.41
N ALA A 148 2.91 7.99 -10.07
CA ALA A 148 2.77 9.20 -10.89
C ALA A 148 4.04 10.06 -10.86
N GLU A 149 4.72 10.17 -9.71
CA GLU A 149 6.04 10.79 -9.63
C GLU A 149 7.06 10.03 -10.48
N ASP A 150 7.11 8.69 -10.36
CA ASP A 150 8.01 7.85 -11.16
C ASP A 150 7.73 8.01 -12.67
N ALA A 151 6.46 8.10 -13.08
CA ALA A 151 6.08 8.34 -14.48
C ALA A 151 6.49 9.73 -14.99
N GLU A 152 6.37 10.76 -14.16
CA GLU A 152 6.79 12.13 -14.48
C GLU A 152 8.31 12.23 -14.61
N GLU A 153 9.04 11.52 -13.75
CA GLU A 153 10.50 11.62 -13.63
C GLU A 153 11.27 10.66 -14.57
N TYR A 154 10.62 9.61 -15.08
CA TYR A 154 11.30 8.50 -15.77
C TYR A 154 12.16 8.92 -16.97
N LEU A 155 11.67 9.84 -17.80
CA LEU A 155 12.34 10.31 -19.02
C LEU A 155 12.91 11.72 -18.89
N VAL A 156 13.09 12.20 -17.66
CA VAL A 156 13.66 13.54 -17.42
C VAL A 156 15.14 13.51 -17.72
N ASP A 157 15.56 14.38 -18.64
CA ASP A 157 16.98 14.62 -18.97
C ASP A 157 17.28 16.12 -18.95
N GLY A 158 17.96 16.58 -17.88
CA GLY A 158 18.20 18.00 -17.64
C GLY A 158 16.90 18.80 -17.56
N ASP A 159 16.72 19.75 -18.49
CA ASP A 159 15.51 20.58 -18.59
C ASP A 159 14.40 19.92 -19.44
N HIS A 160 14.68 18.79 -20.11
CA HIS A 160 13.70 18.08 -20.91
C HIS A 160 12.79 17.24 -20.01
N ARG A 161 11.49 17.57 -20.01
CA ARG A 161 10.44 16.90 -19.23
C ARG A 161 9.28 16.52 -20.15
N PRO A 162 9.34 15.35 -20.80
CA PRO A 162 8.35 14.97 -21.82
C PRO A 162 6.98 14.59 -21.23
N VAL A 163 6.91 14.30 -19.93
CA VAL A 163 5.68 13.94 -19.22
C VAL A 163 5.36 15.02 -18.20
N SER A 164 4.17 15.61 -18.30
CA SER A 164 3.67 16.50 -17.24
C SER A 164 3.06 15.71 -16.08
N ARG A 165 3.04 16.31 -14.89
CA ARG A 165 2.35 15.75 -13.71
C ARG A 165 0.91 15.30 -13.97
N ALA A 166 0.16 16.05 -14.80
CA ALA A 166 -1.22 15.72 -15.13
C ALA A 166 -1.29 14.48 -16.03
N GLN A 167 -0.43 14.39 -17.05
CA GLN A 167 -0.33 13.22 -17.92
C GLN A 167 0.11 11.96 -17.16
N ALA A 168 1.08 12.10 -16.26
CA ALA A 168 1.55 11.01 -15.41
C ALA A 168 0.41 10.43 -14.55
N ARG A 169 -0.39 11.31 -13.92
CA ARG A 169 -1.54 10.90 -13.10
C ARG A 169 -2.60 10.15 -13.91
N GLU A 170 -3.00 10.67 -15.08
CA GLU A 170 -3.99 9.99 -15.95
C GLU A 170 -3.49 8.62 -16.41
N LEU A 171 -2.22 8.54 -16.81
CA LEU A 171 -1.60 7.30 -17.24
C LEU A 171 -1.60 6.26 -16.12
N VAL A 172 -1.16 6.65 -14.93
CA VAL A 172 -1.13 5.78 -13.74
C VAL A 172 -2.53 5.38 -13.32
N ASP A 173 -3.51 6.28 -13.29
CA ASP A 173 -4.89 5.97 -12.89
C ASP A 173 -5.53 4.94 -13.82
N ARG A 174 -5.26 5.04 -15.13
CA ARG A 174 -5.69 4.02 -16.10
C ARG A 174 -5.00 2.68 -15.84
N LEU A 175 -3.67 2.65 -15.78
CA LEU A 175 -2.90 1.41 -15.59
C LEU A 175 -3.21 0.74 -14.23
N TRP A 176 -3.43 1.53 -13.20
CA TRP A 176 -3.88 1.07 -11.89
C TRP A 176 -5.23 0.38 -11.98
N THR A 177 -6.20 1.01 -12.66
CA THR A 177 -7.54 0.42 -12.85
C THR A 177 -7.48 -0.88 -13.66
N GLU A 178 -6.67 -0.95 -14.71
CA GLU A 178 -6.40 -2.19 -15.46
C GLU A 178 -5.86 -3.28 -14.52
N ARG A 179 -4.87 -2.93 -13.69
CA ARG A 179 -4.29 -3.85 -12.70
C ARG A 179 -5.31 -4.32 -11.67
N LEU A 180 -6.19 -3.44 -11.18
CA LEU A 180 -7.25 -3.84 -10.26
C LEU A 180 -8.20 -4.85 -10.90
N ALA A 181 -8.57 -4.67 -12.16
CA ALA A 181 -9.40 -5.63 -12.89
C ALA A 181 -8.71 -6.99 -13.07
N GLU A 182 -7.39 -7.01 -13.30
CA GLU A 182 -6.62 -8.27 -13.31
C GLU A 182 -6.66 -8.99 -11.95
N GLN A 183 -6.56 -8.23 -10.85
CA GLN A 183 -6.55 -8.78 -9.49
C GLN A 183 -7.89 -9.40 -9.07
N GLU A 184 -9.00 -8.96 -9.65
CA GLU A 184 -10.33 -9.53 -9.39
C GLU A 184 -10.41 -11.00 -9.81
N ALA A 185 -9.58 -11.43 -10.78
CA ALA A 185 -9.49 -12.82 -11.22
C ALA A 185 -8.58 -13.70 -10.33
N TRP A 186 -7.92 -13.14 -9.32
CA TRP A 186 -7.00 -13.89 -8.47
C TRP A 186 -7.69 -14.51 -7.27
N GLU A 187 -7.72 -15.84 -7.24
CA GLU A 187 -8.33 -16.61 -6.17
C GLU A 187 -7.33 -17.02 -5.09
N GLY A 188 -7.78 -17.00 -3.83
CA GLY A 188 -7.02 -17.49 -2.69
C GLY A 188 -5.84 -16.59 -2.26
N VAL A 189 -5.03 -17.15 -1.36
CA VAL A 189 -3.83 -16.50 -0.81
C VAL A 189 -2.69 -16.59 -1.83
N THR A 190 -2.11 -15.45 -2.19
CA THR A 190 -1.01 -15.38 -3.16
C THR A 190 0.33 -15.62 -2.49
N ASP A 191 1.36 -15.97 -3.28
CA ASP A 191 2.69 -16.19 -2.70
C ASP A 191 3.27 -14.95 -2.01
N PRO A 192 3.07 -13.70 -2.51
CA PRO A 192 3.46 -12.52 -1.76
C PRO A 192 2.73 -12.34 -0.43
N GLU A 193 1.46 -12.76 -0.30
CA GLU A 193 0.75 -12.71 0.99
C GLU A 193 1.33 -13.72 1.99
N ARG A 194 1.65 -14.94 1.53
CA ARG A 194 2.38 -15.93 2.36
C ARG A 194 3.76 -15.41 2.76
N LEU A 195 4.44 -14.70 1.87
CA LEU A 195 5.73 -14.08 2.15
C LEU A 195 5.58 -13.02 3.25
N THR A 196 4.54 -12.19 3.18
CA THR A 196 4.24 -11.21 4.25
C THR A 196 3.98 -11.88 5.59
N GLU A 197 3.17 -12.94 5.62
CA GLU A 197 2.95 -13.72 6.86
C GLU A 197 4.26 -14.31 7.42
N VAL A 198 5.17 -14.77 6.55
CA VAL A 198 6.50 -15.24 6.96
C VAL A 198 7.33 -14.11 7.56
N PHE A 199 7.35 -12.94 6.93
CA PHE A 199 8.12 -11.79 7.41
C PHE A 199 7.60 -11.28 8.75
N GLU A 200 6.28 -11.11 8.89
CA GLU A 200 5.64 -10.75 10.16
C GLU A 200 5.95 -11.79 11.26
N GLY A 201 5.89 -13.08 10.94
CA GLY A 201 6.20 -14.16 11.86
C GLY A 201 7.69 -14.23 12.25
N LEU A 202 8.61 -13.79 11.39
CA LEU A 202 10.04 -13.69 11.70
C LEU A 202 10.32 -12.47 12.60
N ASP A 203 9.70 -11.32 12.31
CA ASP A 203 9.81 -10.09 13.11
C ASP A 203 9.34 -10.34 14.55
N ALA A 204 8.19 -11.01 14.73
CA ALA A 204 7.66 -11.40 16.03
C ALA A 204 8.57 -12.38 16.82
N ARG A 205 9.53 -13.05 16.16
CA ARG A 205 10.48 -14.00 16.77
C ARG A 205 11.88 -13.43 16.96
N GLY A 206 12.07 -12.13 16.76
CA GLY A 206 13.36 -11.45 16.99
C GLY A 206 14.28 -11.39 15.77
N ILE A 207 13.75 -11.66 14.56
CA ILE A 207 14.46 -11.39 13.30
C ILE A 207 13.82 -10.17 12.64
N THR A 208 14.47 -9.01 12.66
CA THR A 208 13.99 -7.81 11.96
C THR A 208 13.76 -8.12 10.48
N ALA A 209 12.49 -8.14 10.06
CA ALA A 209 12.10 -8.54 8.71
C ALA A 209 11.55 -7.35 7.92
N ARG A 210 12.10 -7.06 6.74
CA ARG A 210 11.65 -5.92 5.91
C ARG A 210 11.49 -6.30 4.45
N GLU A 211 10.27 -6.14 3.94
CA GLU A 211 9.95 -6.31 2.53
C GLU A 211 10.25 -5.03 1.74
N ASN A 212 10.67 -5.18 0.48
CA ASN A 212 10.92 -4.08 -0.46
C ASN A 212 11.72 -2.90 0.15
N PHE A 213 12.73 -3.25 0.96
CA PHE A 213 13.46 -2.31 1.81
C PHE A 213 14.65 -1.71 1.07
N THR A 214 14.61 -0.39 0.86
CA THR A 214 15.60 0.41 0.11
C THR A 214 15.70 0.06 -1.38
N CYS A 215 16.43 0.89 -2.12
CA CYS A 215 16.58 0.72 -3.57
C CYS A 215 17.49 -0.44 -3.97
N CYS A 216 18.53 -0.77 -3.18
CA CYS A 216 19.53 -1.78 -3.53
C CYS A 216 20.29 -2.36 -2.32
N ARG A 217 21.07 -3.41 -2.55
CA ARG A 217 21.85 -4.12 -1.52
C ARG A 217 22.72 -3.21 -0.66
N SER A 218 23.44 -2.25 -1.26
CA SER A 218 24.36 -1.38 -0.53
C SER A 218 23.64 -0.41 0.42
N CYS A 219 22.47 0.10 0.02
CA CYS A 219 21.63 0.92 0.89
C CYS A 219 21.03 0.08 2.02
N GLY A 220 20.47 -1.09 1.69
CA GLY A 220 19.88 -1.99 2.67
C GLY A 220 20.84 -2.39 3.79
N THR A 221 22.10 -2.75 3.47
CA THR A 221 23.10 -3.09 4.50
C THR A 221 23.44 -1.89 5.40
N ALA A 222 23.46 -0.68 4.86
CA ALA A 222 23.78 0.54 5.61
C ALA A 222 22.63 0.96 6.55
N GLU A 223 21.38 0.72 6.14
CA GLU A 223 20.18 1.18 6.85
C GLU A 223 19.62 0.15 7.84
N MET A 224 19.85 -1.16 7.60
CA MET A 224 19.25 -2.22 8.43
C MET A 224 19.64 -2.16 9.92
N ALA A 225 20.82 -1.62 10.24
CA ALA A 225 21.23 -1.45 11.64
C ALA A 225 20.29 -0.50 12.42
N ALA A 226 19.69 0.48 11.75
CA ALA A 226 18.74 1.40 12.35
C ALA A 226 17.33 0.77 12.55
N GLU A 227 17.00 -0.27 11.77
CA GLU A 227 15.74 -1.01 11.85
C GLU A 227 15.72 -2.07 12.96
N ARG A 228 16.83 -2.23 13.69
CA ARG A 228 16.97 -3.27 14.71
C ARG A 228 15.87 -3.16 15.76
N GLY A 229 15.02 -4.19 15.83
CA GLY A 229 14.03 -4.34 16.88
C GLY A 229 14.70 -4.57 18.24
N GLU A 230 14.02 -4.20 19.31
CA GLU A 230 14.51 -4.44 20.67
C GLU A 230 14.70 -5.96 20.89
N GLY A 231 15.91 -6.37 21.27
CA GLY A 231 16.25 -7.77 21.47
C GLY A 231 16.45 -8.59 20.19
N ALA A 232 16.36 -7.99 18.99
CA ALA A 232 16.54 -8.72 17.74
C ALA A 232 17.96 -9.29 17.60
N HIS A 233 18.06 -10.57 17.23
CA HIS A 233 19.32 -11.29 17.03
C HIS A 233 19.80 -11.28 15.57
N GLY A 234 18.88 -11.10 14.63
CA GLY A 234 19.21 -11.04 13.20
C GLY A 234 18.22 -10.24 12.39
N PHE A 235 18.44 -10.23 11.08
CA PHE A 235 17.60 -9.54 10.11
C PHE A 235 17.42 -10.36 8.84
N VAL A 236 16.35 -10.07 8.11
CA VAL A 236 16.10 -10.55 6.75
C VAL A 236 15.41 -9.45 5.94
N TYR A 237 15.81 -9.26 4.69
CA TYR A 237 15.17 -8.32 3.80
C TYR A 237 15.35 -8.67 2.32
N PHE A 238 14.54 -8.03 1.48
CA PHE A 238 14.81 -7.87 0.06
C PHE A 238 14.56 -6.42 -0.35
N HIS A 239 15.27 -5.93 -1.35
CA HIS A 239 15.19 -4.55 -1.83
C HIS A 239 14.39 -4.45 -3.14
N THR A 240 14.12 -3.23 -3.62
CA THR A 240 13.31 -2.98 -4.82
C THR A 240 13.73 -3.79 -6.05
N GLN A 241 15.03 -3.86 -6.37
CA GLN A 241 15.48 -4.66 -7.51
C GLN A 241 15.23 -6.18 -7.36
N CYS A 242 15.18 -6.71 -6.11
CA CYS A 242 14.79 -8.11 -5.89
C CYS A 242 13.30 -8.29 -6.15
N THR A 243 12.48 -7.30 -5.78
CA THR A 243 11.05 -7.27 -6.09
C THR A 243 10.81 -7.24 -7.59
N GLU A 244 11.50 -6.36 -8.33
CA GLU A 244 11.41 -6.29 -9.80
C GLU A 244 11.80 -7.63 -10.44
N SER A 245 12.89 -8.24 -9.96
CA SER A 245 13.32 -9.56 -10.42
C SER A 245 12.27 -10.66 -10.17
N ALA A 246 11.64 -10.64 -8.99
CA ALA A 246 10.55 -11.57 -8.65
C ALA A 246 9.31 -11.34 -9.52
N ALA A 247 8.92 -10.07 -9.72
CA ALA A 247 7.81 -9.67 -10.58
C ALA A 247 8.03 -10.02 -12.07
N ALA A 248 9.29 -10.06 -12.50
CA ALA A 248 9.70 -10.53 -13.83
C ALA A 248 9.81 -12.07 -13.94
N GLY A 249 9.56 -12.81 -12.85
CA GLY A 249 9.59 -14.27 -12.83
C GLY A 249 10.97 -14.91 -12.63
N HIS A 250 11.96 -14.13 -12.21
CA HIS A 250 13.33 -14.62 -11.96
C HIS A 250 13.55 -15.14 -10.52
N GLY A 251 12.48 -15.14 -9.71
CA GLY A 251 12.51 -15.52 -8.30
C GLY A 251 12.92 -14.36 -7.38
N LEU A 252 12.80 -14.58 -6.08
CA LEU A 252 13.10 -13.57 -5.06
C LEU A 252 14.40 -13.90 -4.34
N THR A 253 15.30 -12.93 -4.22
CA THR A 253 16.54 -13.07 -3.44
C THR A 253 16.36 -12.40 -2.09
N LEU A 254 16.65 -13.13 -1.01
CA LEU A 254 16.62 -12.63 0.36
C LEU A 254 18.03 -12.50 0.91
N LEU A 255 18.28 -11.34 1.52
CA LEU A 255 19.51 -11.01 2.24
C LEU A 255 19.23 -11.13 3.74
N TYR A 256 20.17 -11.70 4.49
CA TYR A 256 19.98 -11.98 5.90
C TYR A 256 21.31 -11.93 6.64
N GLY A 257 21.25 -11.84 7.97
CA GLY A 257 22.45 -11.77 8.80
C GLY A 257 22.16 -11.70 10.29
N GLY A 258 23.17 -12.01 11.10
CA GLY A 258 23.19 -11.69 12.52
C GLY A 258 23.64 -10.25 12.78
N PHE A 259 23.02 -9.57 13.74
CA PHE A 259 23.46 -8.21 14.14
C PHE A 259 24.84 -8.21 14.84
N ASP A 260 25.29 -9.38 15.31
CA ASP A 260 26.62 -9.56 15.90
C ASP A 260 27.74 -9.72 14.85
N GLY A 261 27.39 -9.78 13.56
CA GLY A 261 28.32 -9.97 12.45
C GLY A 261 28.97 -11.35 12.38
N SER A 262 28.56 -12.31 13.21
CA SER A 262 29.18 -13.63 13.26
C SER A 262 28.61 -14.56 12.18
N ALA A 263 29.50 -15.32 11.53
CA ALA A 263 29.11 -16.33 10.55
C ALA A 263 28.16 -17.39 11.15
N GLY A 264 28.33 -17.71 12.44
CA GLY A 264 27.49 -18.66 13.16
C GLY A 264 26.06 -18.17 13.33
N THR A 265 25.88 -16.92 13.76
CA THR A 265 24.56 -16.30 13.92
C THR A 265 23.90 -16.07 12.56
N THR A 266 24.65 -15.58 11.55
CA THR A 266 24.12 -15.46 10.19
C THR A 266 23.60 -16.79 9.66
N ALA A 267 24.37 -17.88 9.79
CA ALA A 267 23.90 -19.20 9.36
C ALA A 267 22.69 -19.71 10.18
N ALA A 268 22.59 -19.34 11.47
CA ALA A 268 21.40 -19.66 12.27
C ALA A 268 20.15 -18.93 11.77
N VAL A 269 20.26 -17.62 11.54
CA VAL A 269 19.19 -16.80 10.95
C VAL A 269 18.78 -17.37 9.59
N GLY A 270 19.73 -17.74 8.73
CA GLY A 270 19.44 -18.33 7.42
C GLY A 270 18.61 -19.62 7.52
N ARG A 271 18.91 -20.48 8.50
CA ARG A 271 18.10 -21.70 8.77
C ARG A 271 16.69 -21.36 9.24
N GLU A 272 16.53 -20.36 10.11
CA GLU A 272 15.22 -19.91 10.59
C GLU A 272 14.36 -19.37 9.44
N VAL A 273 14.95 -18.56 8.56
CA VAL A 273 14.28 -17.99 7.37
C VAL A 273 13.84 -19.11 6.42
N VAL A 274 14.75 -20.04 6.05
CA VAL A 274 14.42 -21.17 5.17
C VAL A 274 13.34 -22.06 5.76
N ALA A 275 13.40 -22.34 7.07
CA ALA A 275 12.37 -23.12 7.75
C ALA A 275 11.00 -22.42 7.71
N ALA A 276 10.96 -21.11 7.94
CA ALA A 276 9.73 -20.33 7.90
C ALA A 276 9.11 -20.30 6.48
N LEU A 277 9.92 -20.05 5.45
CA LEU A 277 9.48 -20.09 4.05
C LEU A 277 8.93 -21.47 3.67
N THR A 278 9.65 -22.53 4.04
CA THR A 278 9.22 -23.91 3.74
C THR A 278 7.91 -24.26 4.44
N ALA A 279 7.73 -23.84 5.70
CA ALA A 279 6.50 -24.04 6.45
C ALA A 279 5.29 -23.31 5.83
N ALA A 280 5.53 -22.16 5.17
CA ALA A 280 4.53 -21.43 4.40
C ALA A 280 4.32 -21.99 2.98
N GLY A 281 5.00 -23.08 2.60
CA GLY A 281 4.88 -23.69 1.28
C GLY A 281 5.69 -22.99 0.17
N LEU A 282 6.60 -22.07 0.53
CA LEU A 282 7.47 -21.38 -0.41
C LEU A 282 8.77 -22.17 -0.65
N SER A 283 9.18 -22.32 -1.90
CA SER A 283 10.38 -23.09 -2.28
C SER A 283 11.65 -22.26 -2.08
N ALA A 284 12.27 -22.38 -0.90
CA ALA A 284 13.54 -21.74 -0.57
C ALA A 284 14.75 -22.61 -0.95
N GLN A 285 15.73 -22.01 -1.63
CA GLN A 285 17.01 -22.61 -2.00
C GLN A 285 18.15 -21.87 -1.30
N TRP A 286 18.94 -22.61 -0.53
CA TRP A 286 20.11 -22.11 0.17
C TRP A 286 21.07 -23.26 0.50
N ASP A 287 22.37 -23.02 0.41
CA ASP A 287 23.42 -24.04 0.60
C ASP A 287 23.93 -24.14 2.05
N GLY A 288 23.39 -23.34 2.96
CA GLY A 288 23.80 -23.28 4.36
C GLY A 288 24.96 -22.30 4.64
N SER A 289 25.52 -21.68 3.60
CA SER A 289 26.63 -20.74 3.75
C SER A 289 26.13 -19.34 4.14
N PRO A 290 26.72 -18.69 5.16
CA PRO A 290 26.40 -17.31 5.51
C PRO A 290 26.81 -16.29 4.43
N ASP A 291 27.64 -16.70 3.46
CA ASP A 291 28.10 -15.85 2.35
C ASP A 291 27.16 -15.88 1.14
N THR A 292 26.16 -16.76 1.13
CA THR A 292 25.20 -16.92 0.03
C THR A 292 23.82 -16.43 0.43
N ALA A 293 23.14 -15.77 -0.52
CA ALA A 293 21.76 -15.33 -0.34
C ALA A 293 20.78 -16.50 -0.45
N ILE A 294 19.63 -16.38 0.21
CA ILE A 294 18.52 -17.33 0.08
C ILE A 294 17.73 -16.97 -1.18
N ARG A 295 17.37 -17.95 -2.01
CA ARG A 295 16.54 -17.75 -3.20
C ARG A 295 15.20 -18.42 -3.05
N VAL A 296 14.11 -17.68 -3.22
CA VAL A 296 12.76 -18.24 -3.35
C VAL A 296 12.46 -18.40 -4.83
N THR A 297 12.26 -19.65 -5.25
CA THR A 297 12.02 -20.03 -6.65
C THR A 297 10.59 -20.52 -6.86
N ALA A 298 10.16 -20.66 -8.12
CA ALA A 298 8.80 -21.08 -8.48
C ALA A 298 7.71 -20.21 -7.84
N LEU A 299 7.99 -18.91 -7.74
CA LEU A 299 7.15 -17.91 -7.10
C LEU A 299 6.15 -17.36 -8.12
N THR A 300 4.85 -17.45 -7.82
CA THR A 300 3.81 -16.78 -8.60
C THR A 300 3.60 -15.38 -8.02
N TRP A 301 4.24 -14.38 -8.64
CA TRP A 301 4.23 -13.00 -8.12
C TRP A 301 2.91 -12.27 -8.44
N HIS A 302 1.90 -12.53 -7.62
CA HIS A 302 0.60 -11.85 -7.64
C HIS A 302 0.46 -10.95 -6.39
N LYS A 303 1.30 -9.92 -6.30
CA LYS A 303 1.22 -8.94 -5.21
C LYS A 303 -0.01 -8.06 -5.42
N ARG A 304 -0.98 -8.14 -4.49
CA ARG A 304 -2.16 -7.28 -4.52
C ARG A 304 -1.78 -5.85 -4.13
N LEU A 305 -2.27 -4.90 -4.92
CA LEU A 305 -2.21 -3.48 -4.63
C LEU A 305 -2.99 -3.18 -3.35
N VAL A 306 -2.45 -2.27 -2.54
CA VAL A 306 -3.04 -1.86 -1.27
C VAL A 306 -3.51 -0.39 -1.32
N GLY A 307 -3.16 0.32 -2.40
CA GLY A 307 -3.24 1.78 -2.54
C GLY A 307 -2.09 2.50 -1.86
#